data_AF-A0A5E4LFG7-F1
#
_entry.id   AF-A0A5E4LFG7-F1
#
_cell.length_a   1.000
_cell.length_b   1.000
_cell.length_c   1.000
_cell.angle_alpha   90.00
_cell.angle_beta   90.00
_cell.angle_gamma   90.00
#
_symmetry.space_group_name_H-M   'P 1'
#
loop_
_entity.id
_entity.type
_entity.pdbx_description
1 polymer ?
#
loop_
_entity_poly.entity_id
_entity_poly.type
_entity_poly.pdbx_seq_one_letter_code
_entity_poly.pdbx_strand_id
1 'polypeptide(L)'
;MPVPKNRSTSVRKIHVRTPKSGHTLHFKRRVKGNAHLCGLCGAYLQGVHSSRKLPGSAHSPNRMFGGNLCTSCTSRVLKARSRIKEGALKLADVDVTLLKYVKQ
;
A
#
# COMPACT_ATOMS: atom_id res chain seq x y z
N MET A 1 -32.31 -8.09 18.39
CA MET A 1 -31.08 -7.26 18.20
C MET A 1 -29.88 -8.18 17.94
N PRO A 2 -28.91 -7.82 17.07
CA PRO A 2 -27.70 -8.61 16.87
C PRO A 2 -26.87 -8.68 18.16
N VAL A 3 -26.14 -9.79 18.33
CA VAL A 3 -25.18 -9.99 19.44
C VAL A 3 -24.21 -8.80 19.52
N PRO A 4 -23.80 -8.35 20.73
CA PRO A 4 -22.98 -7.14 20.90
C PRO A 4 -21.74 -7.10 20.00
N LYS A 5 -21.05 -8.23 19.80
CA LYS A 5 -19.90 -8.37 18.90
C LYS A 5 -20.17 -7.92 17.44
N ASN A 6 -21.40 -8.09 16.97
CA ASN A 6 -21.83 -7.80 15.59
C ASN A 6 -22.43 -6.40 15.43
N ARG A 7 -22.42 -5.57 16.49
CA ARG A 7 -22.86 -4.16 16.43
C ARG A 7 -21.74 -3.21 16.03
N SER A 8 -20.48 -3.66 16.14
CA SER A 8 -19.30 -2.85 15.85
C SER A 8 -19.12 -2.52 14.36
N THR A 9 -18.47 -1.41 14.04
CA THR A 9 -18.16 -0.97 12.67
C THR A 9 -17.09 -1.83 11.99
N SER A 10 -16.31 -2.59 12.77
CA SER A 10 -15.28 -3.51 12.27
C SER A 10 -15.87 -4.73 11.56
N VAL A 11 -17.15 -5.03 11.81
CA VAL A 11 -17.91 -6.10 11.17
C VAL A 11 -18.83 -5.50 10.12
N ARG A 12 -18.71 -5.97 8.87
CA ARG A 12 -19.65 -5.63 7.79
C ARG A 12 -20.81 -6.61 7.78
N LYS A 13 -22.02 -6.08 7.63
CA LYS A 13 -23.26 -6.84 7.47
C LYS A 13 -23.53 -7.01 5.98
N ILE A 14 -23.62 -8.24 5.51
CA ILE A 14 -23.84 -8.57 4.09
C ILE A 14 -25.18 -9.28 4.02
N HIS A 15 -26.14 -8.69 3.33
CA HIS A 15 -27.40 -9.36 3.00
C HIS A 15 -27.15 -10.31 1.83
N VAL A 16 -27.37 -11.59 2.05
CA VAL A 16 -27.15 -12.64 1.05
C VAL A 16 -28.45 -13.37 0.82
N ARG A 17 -28.78 -13.63 -0.45
CA ARG A 17 -29.90 -14.51 -0.80
C ARG A 17 -29.43 -15.97 -0.67
N THR A 18 -30.08 -16.75 0.18
CA THR A 18 -29.75 -18.16 0.40
C THR A 18 -30.77 -19.03 -0.34
N PRO A 19 -30.34 -20.16 -0.95
CA PRO A 19 -31.24 -21.03 -1.71
C PRO A 19 -32.45 -21.52 -0.90
N LYS A 20 -32.24 -21.80 0.40
CA LYS A 20 -33.25 -22.40 1.28
C LYS A 20 -34.10 -21.40 2.06
N SER A 21 -33.54 -20.26 2.46
CA SER A 21 -34.17 -19.36 3.44
C SER A 21 -34.44 -17.96 2.90
N GLY A 22 -34.38 -17.76 1.58
CA GLY A 22 -34.66 -16.47 0.97
C GLY A 22 -33.53 -15.48 1.24
N HIS A 23 -33.53 -14.81 2.39
CA HIS A 23 -32.52 -13.79 2.73
C HIS A 23 -31.94 -14.00 4.13
N THR A 24 -30.61 -13.94 4.24
CA THR A 24 -29.88 -14.06 5.51
C THR A 24 -28.78 -13.00 5.63
N LEU A 25 -28.44 -12.66 6.88
CA LEU A 25 -27.40 -11.69 7.23
C LEU A 25 -26.08 -12.40 7.56
N HIS A 26 -25.08 -12.24 6.71
CA HIS A 26 -23.72 -12.71 6.98
C HIS A 26 -22.88 -11.58 7.59
N PHE A 27 -22.24 -11.88 8.71
CA PHE A 27 -21.30 -10.98 9.39
C PHE A 27 -19.87 -11.36 8.98
N LYS A 28 -19.15 -10.44 8.32
CA LYS A 28 -17.72 -10.62 7.99
C LYS A 28 -16.89 -9.49 8.57
N ARG A 29 -15.64 -9.75 8.96
CA ARG A 29 -14.70 -8.68 9.34
C ARG A 29 -14.36 -7.82 8.12
N ARG A 30 -14.20 -6.51 8.30
CA ARG A 30 -13.69 -5.62 7.26
C ARG A 30 -12.24 -5.99 6.92
N VAL A 31 -11.96 -6.16 5.63
CA VAL A 31 -10.59 -6.33 5.13
C VAL A 31 -9.94 -4.96 5.11
N LYS A 32 -8.81 -4.81 5.83
CA LYS A 32 -7.99 -3.62 5.83
C LYS A 32 -6.75 -3.87 4.96
N GLY A 33 -6.23 -2.86 4.27
CA GLY A 33 -4.90 -2.92 3.66
C GLY A 33 -4.81 -3.42 2.22
N ASN A 34 -5.86 -3.27 1.41
CA ASN A 34 -5.79 -3.62 -0.03
C ASN A 34 -5.31 -2.46 -0.91
N ALA A 35 -5.30 -1.23 -0.39
CA ALA A 35 -4.85 -0.06 -1.13
C ALA A 35 -3.56 0.46 -0.48
N HIS A 36 -2.47 0.38 -1.23
CA HIS A 36 -1.16 0.85 -0.80
C HIS A 36 -0.86 2.20 -1.44
N LEU A 37 -0.22 3.09 -0.70
CA LEU A 37 0.10 4.45 -1.14
C LEU A 37 1.60 4.65 -1.23
N CYS A 38 2.04 5.45 -2.19
CA CYS A 38 3.42 5.87 -2.33
C CYS A 38 3.82 6.78 -1.16
N GLY A 39 4.96 6.51 -0.54
CA GLY A 39 5.46 7.29 0.60
C GLY A 39 5.85 8.74 0.26
N LEU A 40 6.00 9.09 -1.02
CA LEU A 40 6.34 10.45 -1.46
C LEU A 40 5.13 11.22 -1.98
N CYS A 41 4.43 10.66 -2.98
CA CYS A 41 3.35 11.37 -3.67
C CYS A 41 1.94 10.94 -3.23
N GLY A 42 1.80 9.92 -2.39
CA GLY A 42 0.49 9.40 -1.98
C GLY A 42 -0.28 8.66 -3.09
N ALA A 43 0.29 8.47 -4.28
CA ALA A 43 -0.38 7.74 -5.37
C ALA A 43 -0.57 6.26 -5.02
N TYR A 44 -1.66 5.66 -5.51
CA TYR A 44 -1.91 4.23 -5.34
C TYR A 44 -0.82 3.37 -6.00
N LEU A 45 -0.29 2.42 -5.23
CA LEU A 45 0.70 1.46 -5.71
C LEU A 45 -0.01 0.22 -6.27
N GLN A 46 0.26 -0.04 -7.55
CA GLN A 46 -0.22 -1.22 -8.24
C GLN A 46 0.70 -2.42 -7.96
N GLY A 47 0.11 -3.63 -7.88
CA GLY A 47 0.86 -4.87 -7.71
C GLY A 47 1.50 -5.05 -6.32
N VAL A 48 1.02 -4.33 -5.31
CA VAL A 48 1.42 -4.48 -3.91
C VAL A 48 0.27 -5.09 -3.13
N HIS A 49 0.56 -6.12 -2.33
CA HIS A 49 -0.47 -6.84 -1.58
C HIS A 49 -0.08 -7.01 -0.10
N SER A 50 -1.04 -6.83 0.80
CA SER A 50 -0.88 -7.04 2.25
C SER A 50 -1.39 -8.42 2.73
N SER A 51 -1.83 -9.29 1.82
CA SER A 51 -2.38 -10.60 2.20
C SER A 51 -1.29 -11.54 2.70
N ARG A 52 -1.34 -11.92 3.99
CA ARG A 52 -0.42 -12.89 4.62
C ARG A 52 -0.37 -14.25 3.93
N LYS A 53 -1.39 -14.61 3.15
CA LYS A 53 -1.48 -15.92 2.47
C LYS A 53 -0.69 -15.98 1.16
N LEU A 54 -0.20 -14.84 0.66
CA LEU A 54 0.52 -14.77 -0.61
C LEU A 54 2.00 -15.15 -0.42
N PRO A 55 2.66 -15.67 -1.46
CA PRO A 55 4.11 -15.86 -1.44
C PRO A 55 4.85 -14.51 -1.42
N GLY A 56 6.10 -14.52 -0.94
CA GLY A 56 6.99 -13.35 -0.86
C GLY A 56 7.03 -12.53 -2.16
N SER A 57 7.08 -13.20 -3.31
CA SER A 57 7.13 -12.58 -4.63
C SER A 57 5.88 -11.80 -5.03
N ALA A 58 4.70 -12.18 -4.50
CA ALA A 58 3.43 -11.54 -4.83
C ALA A 58 3.14 -10.31 -3.93
N HIS A 59 3.96 -10.08 -2.90
CA HIS A 59 3.80 -8.93 -2.00
C HIS A 59 4.25 -7.62 -2.61
N SER A 60 5.35 -7.62 -3.37
CA SER A 60 5.93 -6.41 -3.94
C SER A 60 6.72 -6.69 -5.22
N PRO A 61 6.77 -5.75 -6.18
CA PRO A 61 7.63 -5.85 -7.35
C PRO A 61 9.12 -5.89 -6.99
N ASN A 62 9.92 -6.66 -7.73
CA ASN A 62 11.35 -6.88 -7.47
C ASN A 62 12.28 -5.69 -7.86
N ARG A 63 11.73 -4.48 -8.00
CA ARG A 63 12.53 -3.28 -8.33
C ARG A 63 12.99 -2.57 -7.05
N MET A 64 13.99 -1.69 -7.19
CA MET A 64 14.38 -0.81 -6.08
C MET A 64 13.18 -0.01 -5.55
N PHE A 65 13.05 0.00 -4.23
CA PHE A 65 11.92 0.61 -3.50
C PHE A 65 10.53 0.10 -3.93
N GLY A 66 10.44 -1.12 -4.46
CA GLY A 66 9.17 -1.80 -4.71
C GLY A 66 8.33 -1.91 -3.43
N GLY A 67 7.03 -1.63 -3.53
CA GLY A 67 6.14 -1.61 -2.35
C GLY A 67 6.10 -0.28 -1.57
N ASN A 68 7.11 0.59 -1.74
CA ASN A 68 7.19 1.86 -0.99
C ASN A 68 7.03 3.10 -1.88
N LEU A 69 7.63 3.08 -3.07
CA LEU A 69 7.61 4.20 -4.02
C LEU A 69 6.98 3.78 -5.34
N CYS A 70 6.27 4.69 -6.01
CA CYS A 70 5.84 4.50 -7.38
C CYS A 70 7.02 4.61 -8.36
N THR A 71 6.84 4.12 -9.58
CA THR A 71 7.90 4.08 -10.62
C THR A 71 8.45 5.46 -10.96
N SER A 72 7.60 6.49 -10.97
CA SER A 72 8.00 7.88 -11.23
C SER A 72 8.82 8.48 -10.10
N CYS A 73 8.46 8.22 -8.83
CA CYS A 73 9.25 8.65 -7.68
C CYS A 73 10.59 7.92 -7.62
N THR A 74 10.62 6.62 -7.93
CA THR A 74 11.90 5.88 -7.93
C THR A 74 12.87 6.39 -8.98
N SER A 75 12.40 6.74 -10.18
CA SER A 75 13.28 7.26 -11.23
C SER A 75 13.84 8.64 -10.85
N ARG A 76 13.05 9.49 -10.18
CA ARG A 76 13.52 10.78 -9.63
C ARG A 76 14.61 10.57 -8.57
N VAL A 77 14.40 9.66 -7.62
CA VAL A 77 15.39 9.34 -6.57
C VAL A 77 16.69 8.81 -7.19
N LEU A 78 16.60 7.90 -8.16
CA LEU A 78 17.79 7.33 -8.81
C LEU A 78 18.58 8.40 -9.59
N LYS A 79 17.89 9.29 -10.30
CA LYS A 79 18.53 10.43 -10.99
C LYS A 79 19.22 11.38 -10.02
N ALA A 80 18.53 11.75 -8.94
CA ALA A 80 19.12 12.62 -7.90
C ALA A 80 20.37 11.97 -7.29
N ARG A 81 20.29 10.67 -6.97
CA ARG A 81 21.42 9.90 -6.44
C ARG A 81 22.61 9.85 -7.40
N SER A 82 22.37 9.67 -8.71
CA SER A 82 23.45 9.71 -9.72
C SER A 82 24.15 11.06 -9.75
N ARG A 83 23.38 12.16 -9.81
CA ARG A 83 23.94 13.50 -9.88
C ARG A 83 24.74 13.90 -8.64
N ILE A 84 24.35 13.42 -7.47
CA ILE A 84 25.09 13.62 -6.23
C ILE A 84 26.40 12.83 -6.24
N LYS A 85 26.39 11.60 -6.77
CA LYS A 85 27.61 10.79 -6.95
C LYS A 85 28.60 11.46 -7.91
N GLU A 86 28.09 12.07 -8.98
CA GLU A 86 28.88 12.80 -9.97
C GLU A 86 29.36 14.18 -9.45
N GLY A 87 28.88 14.62 -8.28
CA GLY A 87 29.26 15.91 -7.68
C GLY A 87 28.55 17.13 -8.28
N ALA A 88 27.59 16.93 -9.20
CA ALA A 88 26.82 18.00 -9.82
C ALA A 88 25.75 18.61 -8.87
N LEU A 89 25.43 17.94 -7.77
CA LEU A 89 24.43 18.36 -6.77
C LEU A 89 24.93 18.07 -5.37
N LYS A 90 24.79 19.03 -4.45
CA LYS A 90 25.03 18.80 -3.02
C LYS A 90 23.76 18.24 -2.38
N LEU A 91 23.93 17.51 -1.27
CA LEU A 91 22.80 17.00 -0.49
C LEU A 91 21.88 18.11 0.04
N ALA A 92 22.37 19.34 0.18
CA ALA A 92 21.60 20.49 0.63
C ALA A 92 20.60 21.00 -0.42
N ASP A 93 20.87 20.76 -1.70
CA ASP A 93 20.06 21.26 -2.82
C ASP A 93 18.91 20.31 -3.18
N VAL A 94 18.79 19.19 -2.47
CA VAL A 94 17.78 18.15 -2.71
C VAL A 94 16.60 18.35 -1.78
N ASP A 95 15.38 18.23 -2.31
CA ASP A 95 14.16 18.31 -1.52
C ASP A 95 14.21 17.43 -0.27
N VAL A 96 13.77 18.00 0.86
CA VAL A 96 13.78 17.33 2.18
C VAL A 96 13.05 15.98 2.15
N THR A 97 11.99 15.88 1.35
CA THR A 97 11.21 14.65 1.16
C THR A 97 12.01 13.53 0.49
N LEU A 98 12.90 13.89 -0.43
CA LEU A 98 13.74 12.96 -1.18
C LEU A 98 14.98 12.52 -0.39
N LEU A 99 15.44 13.32 0.59
CA LEU A 99 16.64 13.02 1.39
C LEU A 99 16.62 11.64 2.04
N LYS A 100 15.45 11.18 2.49
CA LYS A 100 15.28 9.85 3.10
C LYS A 100 15.70 8.71 2.16
N TYR A 101 15.42 8.85 0.86
CA TYR A 101 15.64 7.80 -0.14
C TYR A 101 16.98 7.94 -0.85
N VAL A 102 17.54 9.15 -0.88
CA VAL A 102 18.82 9.45 -1.51
C VAL A 102 20.00 9.04 -0.62
N LYS A 103 19.86 9.14 0.71
CA LYS A 103 20.89 8.76 1.69
C LYS A 103 21.02 7.25 1.94
N GLN A 104 20.03 6.44 1.55
CA GLN A 104 19.99 4.99 1.77
C GLN A 104 20.92 4.20 0.86
#